data_AF-A0A7C4YFZ1-F1
#
_entry.id   AF-A0A7C4YFZ1-F1
#
_cell.length_a   1.000
_cell.length_b   1.000
_cell.length_c   1.000
_cell.angle_alpha   90.00
_cell.angle_beta   90.00
_cell.angle_gamma   90.00
#
_symmetry.space_group_name_H-M   'P 1'
#
loop_
_entity.id
_entity.type
_entity.pdbx_description
1 polymer ?
#
loop_
_entity_poly.entity_id
_entity_poly.type
_entity_poly.pdbx_seq_one_letter_code
_entity_poly.pdbx_strand_id
1 'polypeptide(L)'
;MEKEKDKEKNIDIEDFLYAAFYLPWSYEFKYVNFRKDRLEEYLKDFIERKENMNSEDFIKEGIKFSLTPLTLELIIEKLKRFAKNNEDNEKGRVTNFILHILSIGVPPWDIPFFHGVFVRQVYQHPYSQNRSVFEMIYEYIPKYIEKPDVKLEEKREEKDDIPKGYKRTDSGLIIPE
;
A
#
# COMPACT_ATOMS: atom_id res chain seq x y z
N MET A 1 38.13 -25.92 16.67
CA MET A 1 37.69 -24.68 16.00
C MET A 1 36.99 -25.09 14.71
N GLU A 2 35.71 -25.45 14.81
CA GLU A 2 34.87 -25.63 13.64
C GLU A 2 34.53 -24.25 13.09
N LYS A 3 34.78 -24.06 11.79
CA LYS A 3 34.34 -22.87 11.07
C LYS A 3 32.82 -22.93 11.00
N GLU A 4 32.14 -22.04 11.71
CA GLU A 4 30.73 -21.72 11.41
C GLU A 4 30.69 -21.29 9.95
N LYS A 5 30.20 -22.18 9.09
CA LYS A 5 29.80 -21.83 7.74
C LYS A 5 28.59 -20.93 7.89
N ASP A 6 28.75 -19.66 7.51
CA ASP A 6 27.65 -18.77 7.22
C ASP A 6 26.63 -19.52 6.36
N LYS A 7 25.50 -19.87 6.98
CA LYS A 7 24.32 -20.29 6.24
C LYS A 7 23.85 -19.03 5.54
N GLU A 8 24.22 -18.88 4.27
CA GLU A 8 23.48 -18.01 3.34
C GLU A 8 22.00 -18.38 3.49
N LYS A 9 21.25 -17.52 4.19
CA LYS A 9 19.79 -17.57 4.15
C LYS A 9 19.45 -17.28 2.70
N ASN A 10 19.11 -18.32 1.93
CA ASN A 10 18.30 -18.14 0.73
C ASN A 10 17.05 -17.40 1.19
N ILE A 11 17.00 -16.10 0.96
CA ILE A 11 15.81 -15.31 1.25
C ILE A 11 14.84 -15.64 0.11
N ASP A 12 13.68 -16.17 0.49
CA ASP A 12 12.66 -16.55 -0.49
C ASP A 12 12.12 -15.29 -1.18
N ILE A 13 12.03 -15.34 -2.51
CA ILE A 13 11.41 -14.27 -3.29
C ILE A 13 9.93 -14.15 -2.89
N GLU A 14 9.28 -15.26 -2.57
CA GLU A 14 7.89 -15.26 -2.10
C GLU A 14 7.74 -14.47 -0.79
N ASP A 15 8.67 -14.65 0.17
CA ASP A 15 8.69 -13.89 1.42
C ASP A 15 8.86 -12.39 1.18
N PHE A 16 9.73 -12.00 0.23
CA PHE A 16 9.92 -10.60 -0.15
C PHE A 16 8.69 -9.98 -0.80
N LEU A 17 8.05 -10.70 -1.73
CA LEU A 17 6.84 -10.24 -2.42
C LEU A 17 5.68 -10.10 -1.44
N TYR A 18 5.54 -11.07 -0.53
CA TYR A 18 4.58 -11.02 0.57
C TYR A 18 4.86 -9.80 1.45
N ALA A 19 6.08 -9.65 2.00
CA ALA A 19 6.43 -8.53 2.85
C ALA A 19 6.24 -7.17 2.16
N ALA A 20 6.53 -7.06 0.86
CA ALA A 20 6.28 -5.86 0.07
C ALA A 20 4.80 -5.50 0.00
N PHE A 21 3.91 -6.48 -0.18
CA PHE A 21 2.46 -6.29 -0.18
C PHE A 21 1.91 -5.78 1.16
N TYR A 22 2.45 -6.27 2.28
CA TYR A 22 1.99 -5.87 3.62
C TYR A 22 2.64 -4.59 4.15
N LEU A 23 3.76 -4.15 3.58
CA LEU A 23 4.47 -2.95 4.00
C LEU A 23 3.56 -1.68 4.05
N PRO A 24 2.64 -1.44 3.10
CA PRO A 24 1.66 -0.34 3.19
C PRO A 24 0.81 -0.36 4.46
N TRP A 25 0.56 -1.51 5.07
CA TRP A 25 -0.25 -1.61 6.28
C TRP A 25 0.52 -1.22 7.55
N SER A 26 1.83 -1.01 7.44
CA SER A 26 2.64 -0.55 8.56
C SER A 26 2.37 0.92 8.90
N TYR A 27 2.66 1.30 10.15
CA TYR A 27 2.46 2.67 10.65
C TYR A 27 3.16 3.72 9.78
N GLU A 28 4.33 3.38 9.23
CA GLU A 28 5.17 4.27 8.45
C GLU A 28 4.55 4.59 7.08
N PHE A 29 3.80 3.64 6.49
CA PHE A 29 3.22 3.77 5.16
C PHE A 29 1.69 3.97 5.16
N LYS A 30 1.02 3.97 6.32
CA LYS A 30 -0.46 4.10 6.42
C LYS A 30 -1.07 5.33 5.74
N TYR A 31 -0.28 6.41 5.56
CA TYR A 31 -0.72 7.65 4.91
C TYR A 31 -0.29 7.77 3.44
N VAL A 32 0.36 6.74 2.89
CA VAL A 32 0.76 6.74 1.49
C VAL A 32 -0.43 6.38 0.63
N ASN A 33 -1.02 7.36 -0.05
CA ASN A 33 -2.25 7.18 -0.81
C ASN A 33 -2.06 7.64 -2.26
N PHE A 34 -2.83 7.04 -3.16
CA PHE A 34 -3.08 7.59 -4.49
C PHE A 34 -4.05 8.77 -4.42
N ARG A 35 -4.18 9.48 -5.55
CA ARG A 35 -5.10 10.62 -5.63
C ARG A 35 -6.53 10.19 -5.35
N LYS A 36 -7.14 10.80 -4.32
CA LYS A 36 -8.48 10.44 -3.84
C LYS A 36 -9.54 10.65 -4.91
N ASP A 37 -9.53 11.79 -5.57
CA ASP A 37 -10.49 12.15 -6.61
C ASP A 37 -10.46 11.17 -7.78
N ARG A 38 -9.27 10.74 -8.20
CA ARG A 38 -9.09 9.73 -9.26
C ARG A 38 -9.55 8.35 -8.81
N LEU A 39 -9.23 7.96 -7.58
CA LEU A 39 -9.71 6.69 -7.04
C LEU A 39 -11.25 6.67 -6.99
N GLU A 40 -11.87 7.75 -6.55
CA GLU A 40 -13.32 7.88 -6.46
C GLU A 40 -13.98 7.78 -7.84
N GLU A 41 -13.44 8.48 -8.84
CA GLU A 41 -13.85 8.38 -10.23
C GLU A 41 -13.75 6.94 -10.76
N TYR A 42 -12.62 6.28 -10.55
CA TYR A 42 -12.42 4.89 -10.96
C TYR A 42 -13.44 3.93 -10.34
N LEU A 43 -13.66 4.01 -9.02
CA LEU A 43 -14.57 3.14 -8.30
C LEU A 43 -16.04 3.38 -8.72
N LYS A 44 -16.41 4.63 -8.96
CA LYS A 44 -17.73 5.00 -9.46
C LYS A 44 -17.96 4.42 -10.86
N ASP A 45 -17.01 4.61 -11.77
CA ASP A 45 -17.06 4.06 -13.13
C ASP A 45 -17.20 2.54 -13.12
N PHE A 46 -16.43 1.84 -12.28
CA PHE A 46 -16.52 0.39 -12.13
C PHE A 46 -17.93 -0.07 -11.71
N ILE A 47 -18.54 0.61 -10.72
CA ILE A 47 -19.89 0.29 -10.24
C ILE A 47 -20.93 0.52 -11.33
N GLU A 48 -20.83 1.63 -12.06
CA GLU A 48 -21.82 2.02 -13.07
C GLU A 48 -21.77 1.11 -14.31
N ARG A 49 -20.59 0.72 -14.75
CA ARG A 49 -20.41 -0.11 -15.96
C ARG A 49 -20.75 -1.59 -15.74
N LYS A 50 -20.77 -2.06 -14.49
CA LYS A 50 -20.96 -3.48 -14.14
C LYS A 50 -19.99 -4.38 -14.92
N GLU A 51 -18.73 -3.96 -15.01
CA GLU A 51 -17.71 -4.69 -15.76
C GLU A 51 -17.46 -6.06 -15.12
N ASN A 52 -17.41 -7.11 -15.96
CA ASN A 52 -16.90 -8.41 -15.56
C ASN A 52 -15.36 -8.36 -15.61
N MET A 53 -14.77 -7.76 -14.60
CA MET A 53 -13.32 -7.68 -14.39
C MET A 53 -12.91 -8.67 -13.29
N ASN A 54 -11.72 -9.27 -13.42
CA ASN A 54 -11.14 -10.04 -12.31
C ASN A 54 -10.44 -9.10 -11.31
N SER A 55 -10.16 -9.59 -10.11
CA SER A 55 -9.56 -8.78 -9.04
C SER A 55 -8.18 -8.21 -9.37
N GLU A 56 -7.35 -8.94 -10.12
CA GLU A 56 -6.00 -8.49 -10.47
C GLU A 56 -6.07 -7.30 -11.43
N ASP A 57 -6.88 -7.41 -12.49
CA ASP A 57 -7.11 -6.33 -13.44
C ASP A 57 -7.74 -5.12 -12.75
N PHE A 58 -8.68 -5.34 -11.81
CA PHE A 58 -9.29 -4.27 -11.03
C PHE A 58 -8.26 -3.47 -10.22
N ILE A 59 -7.29 -4.16 -9.62
CA ILE A 59 -6.22 -3.50 -8.86
C ILE A 59 -5.28 -2.78 -9.81
N LYS A 60 -4.84 -3.43 -10.90
CA LYS A 60 -3.87 -2.88 -11.85
C LYS A 60 -4.40 -1.63 -12.55
N GLU A 61 -5.61 -1.68 -13.09
CA GLU A 61 -6.25 -0.54 -13.74
C GLU A 61 -6.56 0.57 -12.73
N GLY A 62 -6.99 0.22 -11.52
CA GLY A 62 -7.19 1.19 -10.45
C GLY A 62 -5.92 1.93 -10.06
N ILE A 63 -4.77 1.25 -9.99
CA ILE A 63 -3.46 1.88 -9.77
C ILE A 63 -3.10 2.78 -10.95
N LYS A 64 -3.19 2.29 -12.19
CA LYS A 64 -2.88 3.09 -13.39
C LYS A 64 -3.71 4.37 -13.45
N PHE A 65 -4.98 4.30 -13.07
CA PHE A 65 -5.90 5.43 -13.09
C PHE A 65 -5.62 6.45 -11.97
N SER A 66 -5.33 5.96 -10.77
CA SER A 66 -5.20 6.79 -9.56
C SER A 66 -3.78 7.29 -9.29
N LEU A 67 -2.77 6.63 -9.85
CA LEU A 67 -1.36 7.01 -9.69
C LEU A 67 -0.97 8.09 -10.69
N THR A 68 -0.57 9.24 -10.16
CA THR A 68 0.03 10.34 -10.94
C THR A 68 1.55 10.37 -10.80
N PRO A 69 2.27 11.01 -11.73
CA PRO A 69 3.72 11.20 -11.61
C PRO A 69 4.14 11.84 -10.29
N LEU A 70 3.41 12.87 -9.84
CA LEU A 70 3.68 13.55 -8.57
C LEU A 70 3.50 12.62 -7.37
N THR A 71 2.41 11.87 -7.32
CA THR A 71 2.19 10.88 -6.24
C THR A 71 3.25 9.78 -6.26
N LEU A 72 3.68 9.33 -7.44
CA LEU A 72 4.76 8.34 -7.55
C LEU A 72 6.08 8.89 -6.98
N GLU A 73 6.44 10.13 -7.32
CA GLU A 73 7.64 10.78 -6.80
C GLU A 73 7.61 10.89 -5.27
N LEU A 74 6.48 11.32 -4.70
CA LEU A 74 6.29 11.40 -3.24
C LEU A 74 6.42 10.04 -2.55
N ILE A 75 5.87 8.98 -3.18
CA ILE A 75 5.99 7.59 -2.69
C ILE A 75 7.46 7.16 -2.70
N ILE A 76 8.16 7.40 -3.82
CA ILE A 76 9.58 7.04 -3.98
C ILE A 76 10.44 7.75 -2.94
N GLU A 77 10.25 9.05 -2.74
CA GLU A 77 11.02 9.81 -1.75
C GLU A 77 10.77 9.30 -0.33
N LYS A 78 9.53 8.90 -0.01
CA LYS A 78 9.22 8.29 1.28
C LYS A 78 9.87 6.91 1.45
N LEU A 79 9.83 6.06 0.42
CA LEU A 79 10.52 4.76 0.41
C LEU A 79 12.04 4.95 0.61
N LYS A 80 12.68 5.89 -0.11
CA LYS A 80 14.11 6.19 0.05
C LYS A 80 14.48 6.59 1.48
N ARG A 81 13.71 7.52 2.08
CA ARG A 81 13.92 7.96 3.47
C ARG A 81 13.74 6.81 4.45
N PHE A 82 12.70 5.98 4.25
CA PHE A 82 12.46 4.84 5.12
C PHE A 82 13.57 3.80 5.00
N ALA A 83 13.99 3.45 3.79
CA ALA A 83 15.08 2.51 3.55
C ALA A 83 16.38 2.96 4.23
N LYS A 84 16.78 4.23 4.05
CA LYS A 84 17.96 4.82 4.68
C LYS A 84 17.92 4.76 6.22
N ASN A 85 16.74 4.96 6.80
CA ASN A 85 16.59 4.94 8.26
C ASN A 85 16.46 3.52 8.85
N ASN A 86 16.35 2.49 8.00
CA ASN A 86 16.05 1.12 8.40
C ASN A 86 16.97 0.08 7.72
N GLU A 87 18.18 0.50 7.30
CA GLU A 87 19.11 -0.33 6.50
C GLU A 87 19.40 -1.70 7.14
N ASP A 88 19.43 -1.76 8.46
CA ASP A 88 19.77 -2.96 9.23
C ASP A 88 18.58 -3.90 9.51
N ASN A 89 17.36 -3.54 9.11
CA ASN A 89 16.18 -4.36 9.36
C ASN A 89 15.52 -4.91 8.09
N GLU A 90 14.64 -5.90 8.28
CA GLU A 90 13.95 -6.57 7.18
C GLU A 90 13.07 -5.63 6.36
N LYS A 91 12.35 -4.71 7.00
CA LYS A 91 11.51 -3.73 6.30
C LYS A 91 12.34 -2.81 5.40
N GLY A 92 13.53 -2.39 5.86
CA GLY A 92 14.45 -1.60 5.04
C GLY A 92 14.95 -2.39 3.84
N ARG A 93 15.28 -3.68 4.00
CA ARG A 93 15.64 -4.57 2.88
C ARG A 93 14.50 -4.74 1.87
N VAL A 94 13.27 -4.97 2.34
CA VAL A 94 12.07 -5.03 1.47
C VAL A 94 11.86 -3.69 0.73
N THR A 95 12.07 -2.58 1.41
CA THR A 95 11.95 -1.24 0.81
C THR A 95 13.01 -1.01 -0.26
N ASN A 96 14.26 -1.40 0.00
CA ASN A 96 15.34 -1.34 -0.99
C ASN A 96 15.05 -2.22 -2.20
N PHE A 97 14.46 -3.40 -1.99
CA PHE A 97 14.02 -4.27 -3.07
C PHE A 97 12.94 -3.61 -3.94
N ILE A 98 11.92 -2.98 -3.34
CA ILE A 98 10.89 -2.21 -4.06
C ILE A 98 11.53 -1.07 -4.88
N LEU A 99 12.46 -0.31 -4.29
CA LEU A 99 13.17 0.77 -4.96
C LEU A 99 14.03 0.26 -6.13
N HIS A 100 14.65 -0.91 -5.99
CA HIS A 100 15.41 -1.55 -7.05
C HIS A 100 14.52 -2.00 -8.21
N ILE A 101 13.37 -2.62 -7.91
CA ILE A 101 12.38 -3.01 -8.92
C ILE A 101 11.91 -1.79 -9.73
N LEU A 102 11.63 -0.67 -9.06
CA LEU A 102 11.27 0.58 -9.72
C LEU A 102 12.41 1.12 -10.59
N SER A 103 13.67 1.03 -10.15
CA SER A 103 14.81 1.59 -10.89
C SER A 103 15.15 0.81 -12.18
N ILE A 104 14.81 -0.48 -12.23
CA ILE A 104 14.94 -1.29 -13.45
C ILE A 104 13.74 -1.16 -14.40
N GLY A 105 12.77 -0.30 -14.08
CA GLY A 105 11.66 0.04 -14.98
C GLY A 105 10.42 -0.86 -14.88
N VAL A 106 10.30 -1.68 -13.83
CA VAL A 106 9.05 -2.40 -13.58
C VAL A 106 7.97 -1.38 -13.21
N PRO A 107 6.80 -1.43 -13.87
CA PRO A 107 5.79 -0.43 -13.64
C PRO A 107 5.13 -0.61 -12.26
N PRO A 108 4.68 0.48 -11.60
CA PRO A 108 4.12 0.41 -10.26
C PRO A 108 2.95 -0.56 -10.08
N TRP A 109 2.09 -0.72 -11.09
CA TRP A 109 0.95 -1.63 -11.03
C TRP A 109 1.35 -3.12 -11.10
N ASP A 110 2.61 -3.46 -11.33
CA ASP A 110 3.11 -4.84 -11.24
C ASP A 110 3.91 -5.08 -9.94
N ILE A 111 3.94 -4.10 -9.03
CA ILE A 111 4.72 -4.16 -7.79
C ILE A 111 3.77 -4.36 -6.59
N PRO A 112 3.96 -5.43 -5.77
CA PRO A 112 3.04 -5.75 -4.67
C PRO A 112 2.81 -4.62 -3.66
N PHE A 113 3.81 -3.78 -3.41
CA PHE A 113 3.67 -2.60 -2.54
C PHE A 113 2.53 -1.67 -3.00
N PHE A 114 2.41 -1.40 -4.30
CA PHE A 114 1.39 -0.51 -4.81
C PHE A 114 0.01 -1.17 -4.79
N HIS A 115 -0.06 -2.49 -4.93
CA HIS A 115 -1.29 -3.26 -4.72
C HIS A 115 -1.77 -3.11 -3.27
N GLY A 116 -0.87 -3.27 -2.30
CA GLY A 116 -1.20 -3.09 -0.90
C GLY A 116 -1.67 -1.67 -0.57
N VAL A 117 -1.06 -0.64 -1.19
CA VAL A 117 -1.52 0.76 -1.08
C VAL A 117 -2.95 0.90 -1.64
N PHE A 118 -3.19 0.38 -2.85
CA PHE A 118 -4.49 0.44 -3.51
C PHE A 118 -5.57 -0.21 -2.66
N VAL A 119 -5.36 -1.48 -2.29
CA VAL A 119 -6.32 -2.30 -1.54
C VAL A 119 -6.65 -1.65 -0.21
N ARG A 120 -5.65 -1.15 0.53
CA ARG A 120 -5.87 -0.46 1.79
C ARG A 120 -6.73 0.80 1.59
N GLN A 121 -6.43 1.59 0.56
CA GLN A 121 -7.16 2.83 0.29
C GLN A 121 -8.60 2.54 -0.16
N VAL A 122 -8.83 1.53 -1.00
CA VAL A 122 -10.18 1.09 -1.40
C VAL A 122 -10.95 0.57 -0.18
N TYR A 123 -10.34 -0.28 0.65
CA TYR A 123 -10.96 -0.83 1.85
C TYR A 123 -11.47 0.28 2.80
N GLN A 124 -10.69 1.36 2.93
CA GLN A 124 -11.05 2.53 3.73
C GLN A 124 -12.04 3.49 3.05
N HIS A 125 -12.33 3.30 1.77
CA HIS A 125 -13.22 4.17 0.99
C HIS A 125 -14.70 3.80 1.20
N PRO A 126 -15.65 4.76 1.19
CA PRO A 126 -17.09 4.45 1.30
C PRO A 126 -17.62 3.46 0.24
N TYR A 127 -17.03 3.45 -0.96
CA TYR A 127 -17.40 2.50 -2.01
C TYR A 127 -17.05 1.04 -1.69
N SER A 128 -16.24 0.75 -0.67
CA SER A 128 -16.02 -0.64 -0.21
C SER A 128 -17.27 -1.30 0.36
N GLN A 129 -18.31 -0.52 0.71
CA GLN A 129 -19.61 -1.07 1.11
C GLN A 129 -20.39 -1.65 -0.08
N ASN A 130 -20.02 -1.30 -1.32
CA ASN A 130 -20.58 -1.94 -2.49
C ASN A 130 -20.02 -3.36 -2.62
N ARG A 131 -20.90 -4.35 -2.72
CA ARG A 131 -20.54 -5.76 -2.78
C ARG A 131 -19.55 -6.09 -3.91
N SER A 132 -19.73 -5.54 -5.12
CA SER A 132 -18.85 -5.86 -6.24
C SER A 132 -17.43 -5.34 -6.01
N VAL A 133 -17.30 -4.11 -5.49
CA VAL A 133 -16.00 -3.51 -5.12
C VAL A 133 -15.34 -4.33 -4.01
N PHE A 134 -16.10 -4.70 -2.97
CA PHE A 134 -15.58 -5.49 -1.88
C PHE A 134 -15.06 -6.86 -2.35
N GLU A 135 -15.82 -7.55 -3.21
CA GLU A 135 -15.42 -8.84 -3.79
C GLU A 135 -14.10 -8.72 -4.57
N MET A 136 -13.85 -7.61 -5.28
CA MET A 136 -12.59 -7.41 -5.99
C MET A 136 -11.37 -7.35 -5.07
N ILE A 137 -11.50 -6.77 -3.87
CA ILE A 137 -10.36 -6.59 -2.96
C ILE A 137 -10.30 -7.62 -1.82
N TYR A 138 -11.35 -8.42 -1.62
CA TYR A 138 -11.51 -9.25 -0.43
C TYR A 138 -10.34 -10.19 -0.16
N GLU A 139 -9.81 -10.84 -1.20
CA GLU A 139 -8.71 -11.80 -1.08
C GLU A 139 -7.37 -11.13 -0.71
N TYR A 140 -7.26 -9.84 -0.98
CA TYR A 140 -6.07 -9.03 -0.75
C TYR A 140 -6.08 -8.31 0.59
N ILE A 141 -7.22 -8.30 1.30
CA ILE A 141 -7.30 -7.73 2.64
C ILE A 141 -6.57 -8.68 3.61
N PRO A 142 -5.62 -8.18 4.40
CA PRO A 142 -4.99 -8.95 5.48
C PRO A 142 -6.05 -9.56 6.41
N LYS A 143 -6.22 -10.89 6.37
CA LYS A 143 -7.21 -11.59 7.22
C LYS A 143 -6.82 -11.55 8.70
N TYR A 144 -5.53 -11.42 9.00
CA TYR A 144 -4.96 -11.29 10.34
C TYR A 144 -3.66 -10.50 10.25
N ILE A 145 -3.67 -9.24 10.69
CA ILE A 145 -2.48 -8.62 11.29
C ILE A 145 -2.71 -8.79 12.79
N GLU A 146 -1.75 -9.40 13.49
CA GLU A 146 -1.80 -9.72 14.92
C GLU A 146 -2.56 -8.65 15.72
N LYS A 147 -3.57 -9.08 16.49
CA LYS A 147 -4.24 -8.20 17.46
C LYS A 147 -3.18 -7.70 18.45
N PRO A 148 -2.88 -6.40 18.56
CA PRO A 148 -2.57 -5.89 19.88
C PRO A 148 -3.87 -6.04 20.68
N ASP A 149 -3.81 -6.63 21.87
CA ASP A 149 -4.95 -6.80 22.77
C ASP A 149 -5.73 -5.49 22.92
N VAL A 150 -6.81 -5.35 22.17
CA VAL A 150 -7.77 -4.25 22.33
C VAL A 150 -9.15 -4.85 22.15
N LYS A 151 -9.87 -4.86 23.27
CA LYS A 151 -11.31 -5.16 23.34
C LYS A 151 -12.02 -4.37 22.24
N LEU A 152 -12.91 -5.04 21.52
CA LEU A 152 -13.85 -4.42 20.59
C LEU A 152 -14.65 -3.34 21.35
N GLU A 153 -14.27 -2.08 21.16
CA GLU A 153 -15.14 -0.95 21.46
C GLU A 153 -15.58 -0.29 20.15
N GLU A 154 -16.82 0.15 20.22
CA GLU A 154 -17.72 0.54 19.15
C GLU A 154 -17.28 1.84 18.45
N LYS A 155 -17.77 2.01 17.21
CA LYS A 155 -17.73 3.24 16.39
C LYS A 155 -16.36 3.95 16.33
N ARG A 156 -15.60 3.63 15.28
CA ARG A 156 -14.51 4.51 14.82
C ARG A 156 -15.11 5.79 14.24
N GLU A 157 -15.23 6.83 15.07
CA GLU A 157 -15.11 8.19 14.58
C GLU A 157 -13.72 8.35 13.95
N GLU A 158 -13.67 8.87 12.72
CA GLU A 158 -12.42 9.26 12.07
C GLU A 158 -11.74 10.33 12.95
N LYS A 159 -10.82 9.92 13.82
CA LYS A 159 -9.87 10.87 14.41
C LYS A 159 -8.92 11.29 13.29
N ASP A 160 -8.98 12.57 12.94
CA ASP A 160 -8.01 13.25 12.08
C ASP A 160 -6.62 13.26 12.76
N ASP A 161 -5.96 12.11 12.79
CA ASP A 161 -4.56 11.97 13.21
C ASP A 161 -3.66 12.44 12.06
N ILE A 162 -3.64 13.74 11.79
CA ILE A 162 -2.63 14.36 10.93
C ILE A 162 -1.38 14.60 11.78
N PRO A 163 -0.20 14.08 11.41
CA PRO A 163 1.04 14.32 12.14
C PRO A 163 1.36 15.83 12.23
N LYS A 164 1.91 16.26 13.37
CA LYS A 164 2.33 17.66 13.58
C LYS A 164 3.31 18.11 12.47
N GLY A 165 3.00 19.22 11.80
CA GLY A 165 3.78 19.75 10.67
C GLY A 165 3.37 19.20 9.30
N TYR A 166 2.20 18.57 9.19
CA TYR A 166 1.59 18.18 7.93
C TYR A 166 0.18 18.78 7.83
N LYS A 167 -0.28 19.04 6.61
CA LYS A 167 -1.65 19.48 6.30
C LYS A 167 -2.29 18.57 5.26
N ARG A 168 -3.60 18.37 5.38
CA ARG A 168 -4.41 17.70 4.36
C ARG A 168 -4.87 18.75 3.35
N THR A 169 -4.53 18.54 2.09
CA THR A 169 -4.98 19.38 0.97
C THR A 169 -6.42 19.03 0.58
N ASP A 170 -7.07 19.91 -0.19
CA ASP A 170 -8.40 19.65 -0.76
C ASP A 170 -8.44 18.39 -1.62
N SER A 171 -7.29 17.99 -2.18
CA SER A 171 -7.12 16.72 -2.89
C SER A 171 -7.01 15.47 -1.99
N GLY A 172 -7.08 15.64 -0.67
CA GLY A 172 -6.91 14.56 0.31
C GLY A 172 -5.45 14.11 0.53
N LEU A 173 -4.48 14.75 -0.13
CA LEU A 173 -3.05 14.48 0.09
C LEU A 173 -2.58 15.12 1.39
N ILE A 174 -1.83 14.36 2.20
CA ILE A 174 -1.18 14.87 3.41
C ILE A 174 0.24 15.29 3.00
N ILE A 175 0.52 16.60 3.06
CA ILE A 175 1.81 17.19 2.69
C ILE A 175 2.44 17.87 3.91
N PRO A 176 3.77 17.99 4.00
CA PRO A 176 4.41 18.83 5.01
C PRO A 176 3.89 20.28 4.90
N GLU A 177 3.71 20.95 6.04
CA GLU A 177 3.50 22.41 6.06
C GLU A 177 4.70 23.17 5.50
#